data_AF-A0A7C3CHB4-F1
#
_entry.id   AF-A0A7C3CHB4-F1
#
_cell.length_a   1.000
_cell.length_b   1.000
_cell.length_c   1.000
_cell.angle_alpha   90.00
_cell.angle_beta   90.00
_cell.angle_gamma   90.00
#
_symmetry.space_group_name_H-M   'P 1'
#
loop_
_entity.id
_entity.type
_entity.pdbx_description
1 polymer ?
#
loop_
_entity_poly.entity_id
_entity_poly.type
_entity_poly.pdbx_seq_one_letter_code
_entity_poly.pdbx_strand_id
1 'polypeptide(L)'
;RGGVPREMFDINDQYVGDGYSLPTASMIEAVQLFARHEGILLDPVYTGKMAAGFIDLIRKGYFGADENVLLLHTGGSPALYAYQSVVLG
;
A
#
# COMPACT_ATOMS: atom_id res chain seq x y z
N ARG A 1 -10.18 24.44 -21.33
CA ARG A 1 -9.78 24.44 -19.89
C ARG A 1 -8.41 23.79 -19.84
N GLY A 2 -7.37 24.51 -19.39
CA GLY A 2 -6.04 23.93 -19.25
C GLY A 2 -6.06 22.90 -18.12
N GLY A 3 -5.88 21.62 -18.46
CA GLY A 3 -5.71 20.54 -17.50
C GLY A 3 -4.23 20.31 -17.21
N VAL A 4 -3.93 19.64 -16.11
CA VAL A 4 -2.58 19.11 -15.86
C VAL A 4 -2.32 17.99 -16.88
N PRO A 5 -1.19 18.01 -17.62
CA PRO A 5 -0.84 16.94 -18.56
C PRO A 5 -0.76 15.57 -17.88
N ARG A 6 -1.14 14.49 -18.57
CA ARG A 6 -1.22 13.15 -17.98
C ARG A 6 0.16 12.59 -17.61
N GLU A 7 1.16 12.95 -18.41
CA GLU A 7 2.57 12.63 -18.23
C GLU A 7 3.18 13.20 -16.93
N MET A 8 2.48 14.12 -16.25
CA MET A 8 2.91 14.60 -14.93
C MET A 8 2.54 13.65 -13.78
N PHE A 9 1.77 12.60 -14.03
CA PHE A 9 1.36 11.63 -13.03
C PHE A 9 2.05 10.30 -13.27
N ASP A 10 2.68 9.76 -12.23
CA ASP A 10 3.13 8.38 -12.20
C ASP A 10 2.00 7.52 -11.58
N ILE A 11 1.55 6.51 -12.32
CA ILE A 11 0.53 5.56 -11.89
C ILE A 11 1.15 4.17 -11.96
N ASN A 12 1.50 3.62 -10.81
CA ASN A 12 2.02 2.27 -10.70
C ASN A 12 0.91 1.30 -10.28
N ASP A 13 0.46 0.47 -11.22
CA ASP A 13 -0.62 -0.51 -11.03
C ASP A 13 -0.12 -1.93 -10.74
N GLN A 14 1.20 -2.14 -10.62
CA GLN A 14 1.80 -3.47 -10.41
C GLN A 14 1.43 -4.12 -9.07
N TYR A 15 0.90 -3.34 -8.12
CA TYR A 15 0.56 -3.80 -6.76
C TYR A 15 -0.94 -4.06 -6.56
N VAL A 16 -1.76 -3.97 -7.61
CA VAL A 16 -3.18 -4.29 -7.55
C VAL A 16 -3.42 -5.79 -7.35
N GLY A 17 -2.54 -6.65 -7.87
CA GLY A 17 -2.73 -8.11 -7.90
C GLY A 17 -3.85 -8.51 -8.86
N ASP A 18 -4.53 -9.62 -8.56
CA ASP A 18 -5.54 -10.22 -9.45
C ASP A 18 -6.82 -9.37 -9.61
N GLY A 19 -6.99 -8.32 -8.78
CA GLY A 19 -8.10 -7.39 -8.92
C GLY A 19 -8.47 -6.63 -7.66
N TYR A 20 -9.56 -5.87 -7.77
CA TYR A 20 -10.11 -5.09 -6.67
C TYR A 20 -10.56 -5.98 -5.51
N SER A 21 -10.25 -5.57 -4.27
CA SER A 21 -10.57 -6.28 -3.02
C SER A 21 -9.96 -7.68 -2.85
N LEU A 22 -9.26 -8.21 -3.85
CA LEU A 22 -8.59 -9.50 -3.77
C LEU A 22 -7.26 -9.36 -3.02
N PRO A 23 -6.99 -10.23 -2.04
CA PRO A 23 -5.79 -10.13 -1.23
C PRO A 23 -4.55 -10.56 -2.01
N THR A 24 -3.41 -10.00 -1.63
CA THR A 24 -2.09 -10.41 -2.11
C THR A 24 -1.18 -10.70 -0.93
N ALA A 25 -0.19 -11.58 -1.11
CA ALA A 25 0.77 -11.89 -0.04
C ALA A 25 1.57 -10.65 0.40
N SER A 26 1.95 -9.78 -0.54
CA SER A 26 2.68 -8.53 -0.25
C SER A 26 1.82 -7.53 0.52
N MET A 27 0.52 -7.45 0.23
CA MET A 27 -0.42 -6.64 1.02
C MET A 27 -0.51 -7.16 2.45
N ILE A 28 -0.64 -8.48 2.65
CA ILE A 28 -0.70 -9.08 3.99
C ILE A 28 0.58 -8.76 4.77
N GLU A 29 1.75 -8.93 4.15
CA GLU A 29 3.04 -8.55 4.73
C GLU A 29 3.06 -7.08 5.15
N ALA A 30 2.64 -6.17 4.26
CA ALA A 30 2.65 -4.74 4.53
C ALA A 30 1.74 -4.34 5.69
N VAL A 31 0.52 -4.89 5.75
CA VAL A 31 -0.40 -4.65 6.88
C VAL A 31 0.22 -5.13 8.19
N GLN A 32 0.84 -6.30 8.19
CA GLN A 32 1.50 -6.85 9.38
C GLN A 32 2.72 -6.04 9.81
N LEU A 33 3.55 -5.58 8.86
CA LEU A 33 4.73 -4.77 9.16
C LEU A 33 4.35 -3.44 9.81
N PHE A 34 3.41 -2.70 9.21
CA PHE A 34 2.94 -1.42 9.76
C PHE A 34 2.30 -1.59 11.14
N ALA A 35 1.50 -2.64 11.33
CA ALA A 35 0.90 -2.92 12.62
C ALA A 35 1.95 -3.27 13.69
N ARG A 36 2.96 -4.08 13.36
CA ARG A 36 3.97 -4.55 14.31
C ARG A 36 5.02 -3.51 14.66
N HIS A 37 5.44 -2.69 13.69
CA HIS A 37 6.54 -1.75 13.88
C HIS A 37 6.05 -0.36 14.30
N GLU A 38 4.89 0.08 13.80
CA GLU A 38 4.42 1.47 13.98
C GLU A 38 3.07 1.57 14.69
N GLY A 39 2.37 0.44 14.92
CA GLY A 39 1.01 0.46 15.47
C GLY A 39 -0.02 1.07 14.52
N ILE A 40 0.28 1.16 13.22
CA ILE A 40 -0.60 1.73 12.19
C ILE A 40 -1.41 0.61 11.54
N LEU A 41 -2.74 0.78 11.50
CA LEU A 41 -3.67 -0.19 10.92
C LEU A 41 -4.02 0.18 9.48
N LEU A 42 -3.36 -0.48 8.55
CA LEU A 42 -3.69 -0.41 7.12
C LEU A 42 -4.84 -1.35 6.78
N ASP A 43 -5.56 -1.04 5.71
CA ASP A 43 -6.67 -1.85 5.21
C ASP A 43 -6.24 -2.82 4.09
N PRO A 44 -6.92 -3.96 3.91
CA PRO A 44 -6.51 -4.96 2.91
C PRO A 44 -6.82 -4.63 1.44
N VAL A 45 -7.59 -3.57 1.18
CA VAL A 45 -8.08 -3.21 -0.16
C VAL A 45 -7.25 -2.09 -0.78
N TYR A 46 -6.93 -1.04 -0.02
CA TYR A 46 -6.26 0.17 -0.51
C TYR A 46 -4.89 0.38 0.12
N THR A 47 -4.86 0.74 1.40
CA THR A 47 -3.65 1.24 2.05
C THR A 47 -2.61 0.15 2.28
N GLY A 48 -3.03 -1.11 2.44
CA GLY A 48 -2.14 -2.28 2.44
C GLY A 48 -1.47 -2.52 1.08
N LYS A 49 -2.18 -2.31 -0.04
CA LYS A 49 -1.60 -2.44 -1.40
C LYS A 49 -0.66 -1.27 -1.73
N MET A 50 -1.02 -0.07 -1.30
CA MET A 50 -0.14 1.10 -1.38
C MET A 50 1.15 0.86 -0.59
N ALA A 51 1.05 0.40 0.67
CA ALA A 51 2.21 0.12 1.49
C ALA A 51 3.05 -1.05 0.96
N ALA A 52 2.43 -2.09 0.39
CA ALA A 52 3.14 -3.16 -0.29
C ALA A 52 4.00 -2.63 -1.43
N GLY A 53 3.45 -1.70 -2.24
CA GLY A 53 4.19 -1.03 -3.29
C GLY A 53 5.34 -0.18 -2.75
N PHE A 54 5.08 0.61 -1.71
CA PHE A 54 6.11 1.43 -1.07
C PHE A 54 7.29 0.59 -0.54
N ILE A 55 7.00 -0.51 0.15
CA ILE A 55 8.02 -1.40 0.72
C ILE A 55 8.86 -2.06 -0.40
N ASP A 56 8.21 -2.53 -1.47
CA ASP A 56 8.91 -3.13 -2.61
C ASP A 56 9.79 -2.10 -3.35
N LEU A 57 9.31 -0.87 -3.55
CA LEU A 57 10.10 0.21 -4.16
C LEU A 57 11.32 0.58 -3.31
N ILE A 58 11.20 0.63 -1.98
CA ILE A 58 12.36 0.78 -1.09
C ILE A 58 13.34 -0.37 -1.28
N ARG A 59 12.85 -1.63 -1.25
CA ARG A 59 13.70 -2.83 -1.41
C ARG A 59 14.43 -2.85 -2.76
N LYS A 60 13.84 -2.27 -3.79
CA LYS A 60 14.44 -2.10 -5.13
C LYS A 60 15.38 -0.91 -5.26
N GLY A 61 15.53 -0.08 -4.21
CA GLY A 61 16.34 1.14 -4.26
C GLY A 61 15.78 2.22 -5.18
N TYR A 62 14.46 2.24 -5.40
CA TYR A 62 13.80 3.26 -6.23
C TYR A 62 13.94 4.65 -5.62
N PHE A 63 13.77 4.75 -4.30
CA PHE A 63 13.98 5.98 -3.54
C PHE A 63 15.44 6.08 -3.08
N GLY A 64 16.00 7.29 -3.12
CA GLY A 64 17.33 7.57 -2.58
C GLY A 64 17.37 7.40 -1.05
N ALA A 65 18.54 7.05 -0.50
CA ALA A 65 18.71 6.83 0.93
C ALA A 65 18.40 8.06 1.81
N ASP A 66 18.57 9.27 1.24
CA ASP A 66 18.32 10.55 1.91
C ASP A 66 16.99 11.20 1.49
N GLU A 67 16.15 10.50 0.71
CA GLU A 67 14.86 11.02 0.28
C GLU A 67 13.79 10.86 1.36
N ASN A 68 13.00 11.92 1.56
CA ASN A 68 11.84 11.88 2.44
C ASN A 68 10.59 11.57 1.61
N VAL A 69 9.95 10.43 1.90
CA VAL A 69 8.73 9.99 1.22
C VAL A 69 7.53 10.13 2.16
N LEU A 70 6.48 10.83 1.70
CA LEU A 70 5.22 10.95 2.42
C LEU A 70 4.22 9.90 1.95
N LEU A 71 3.82 9.00 2.84
CA LEU A 71 2.70 8.10 2.59
C LEU A 71 1.39 8.77 3.02
N LEU A 72 0.42 8.82 2.11
CA LEU A 72 -0.92 9.26 2.44
C LEU A 72 -1.76 8.06 2.91
N HIS A 73 -1.90 7.90 4.22
CA HIS A 73 -2.78 6.90 4.79
C HIS A 73 -4.25 7.35 4.70
N THR A 74 -4.96 6.82 3.69
CA THR A 74 -6.35 7.21 3.37
C THR A 74 -7.42 6.53 4.23
N GLY A 75 -7.04 5.83 5.31
CA GLY A 75 -7.96 5.11 6.19
C GLY A 75 -8.26 3.68 5.73
N GLY A 76 -9.53 3.26 5.84
CA GLY A 76 -10.01 1.93 5.45
C GLY A 76 -9.95 0.84 6.52
N SER A 77 -9.32 1.10 7.68
CA SER A 77 -9.08 0.11 8.73
C SER A 77 -10.30 -0.67 9.24
N PRO A 78 -11.56 -0.17 9.23
CA PRO A 78 -12.71 -1.01 9.55
C PRO A 78 -12.87 -2.25 8.65
N ALA A 79 -12.31 -2.25 7.44
CA ALA A 79 -12.32 -3.43 6.56
C ALA A 79 -11.54 -4.61 7.17
N LEU A 80 -10.59 -4.38 8.08
CA LEU A 80 -9.85 -5.45 8.76
C LEU A 80 -10.78 -6.45 9.45
N TYR A 81 -11.91 -6.00 10.01
CA TYR A 81 -12.87 -6.88 10.67
C TYR A 81 -13.52 -7.89 9.71
N ALA A 82 -13.63 -7.55 8.42
CA ALA A 82 -14.15 -8.47 7.40
C ALA A 82 -13.08 -9.41 6.83
N TYR A 83 -11.80 -9.13 7.08
CA TYR A 83 -10.65 -9.82 6.49
C TYR A 83 -9.74 -10.47 7.53
N GLN A 84 -10.18 -10.61 8.78
CA GLN A 84 -9.31 -11.05 9.88
C GLN A 84 -8.59 -12.37 9.59
N SER A 85 -9.29 -13.36 9.02
CA SER A 85 -8.66 -14.63 8.61
C SER A 85 -7.54 -14.36 7.61
N VAL A 86 -7.82 -13.66 6.52
CA VAL A 86 -6.83 -13.33 5.48
C VAL A 86 -5.56 -12.67 6.03
N VAL A 87 -5.68 -11.74 6.98
CA VAL A 87 -4.52 -10.97 7.48
C VAL A 87 -3.80 -11.68 8.64
N LEU A 88 -4.46 -12.59 9.36
CA LEU A 88 -3.92 -13.23 10.57
C LEU A 88 -3.66 -14.75 10.45
N GLY A 89 -4.22 -15.44 9.46
CA GLY A 89 -4.11 -16.89 9.26
C GLY A 89 -5.37 -17.53 8.68
#